data_AF-A0A436QX91-F1
#
_entry.id   AF-A0A436QX91-F1
#
_cell.length_a   1.000
_cell.length_b   1.000
_cell.length_c   1.000
_cell.angle_alpha   90.00
_cell.angle_beta   90.00
_cell.angle_gamma   90.00
#
_symmetry.space_group_name_H-M   'P 1'
#
loop_
_entity.id
_entity.type
_entity.pdbx_description
1 polymer ?
#
loop_
_entity_poly.entity_id
_entity_poly.type
_entity_poly.pdbx_seq_one_letter_code
_entity_poly.pdbx_strand_id
1 'polypeptide(L)' 'MTHLRGVKPVLSPDREPLTKAPTAPKWMTADARAEWKRIMPRLIADRIITKADLTGVENYCVATGRVRE' A
#
# COMPACT_ATOMS: atom_id res chain seq x y z
N MET A 1 1.19 35.70 11.92
CA MET A 1 1.05 34.27 11.58
C MET A 1 -0.39 34.02 11.18
N THR A 2 -0.65 33.61 9.93
CA THR A 2 -2.01 33.30 9.47
C THR A 2 -2.45 31.95 10.05
N HIS A 3 -3.54 31.92 10.82
CA HIS A 3 -4.03 30.71 11.49
C HIS A 3 -4.92 29.90 10.54
N LEU A 4 -4.49 28.71 10.11
CA LEU A 4 -5.17 27.87 9.11
C LEU A 4 -6.27 26.95 9.69
N ARG A 5 -7.10 27.46 10.61
CA ARG A 5 -8.14 26.64 11.27
C ARG A 5 -9.18 26.17 10.25
N GLY A 6 -9.48 24.88 10.24
CA GLY A 6 -10.50 24.28 9.37
C GLY A 6 -10.10 24.10 7.90
N VAL A 7 -8.88 24.49 7.51
CA VAL A 7 -8.37 24.27 6.15
C VAL A 7 -7.87 22.84 6.04
N LYS A 8 -8.38 22.09 5.05
CA LYS A 8 -7.87 20.74 4.74
C LYS A 8 -6.38 20.83 4.37
N PRO A 9 -5.49 20.03 4.99
CA PRO A 9 -4.09 19.98 4.61
C PRO A 9 -3.92 19.60 3.14
N VAL A 10 -2.92 20.21 2.49
CA VAL A 10 -2.52 19.81 1.14
C VAL A 10 -1.94 18.40 1.23
N LEU A 11 -2.40 17.49 0.37
CA LEU A 11 -1.85 16.15 0.29
C LEU A 11 -0.42 16.24 -0.24
N SER A 12 0.52 15.63 0.48
CA SER A 12 1.91 15.49 0.06
C SER A 12 2.26 14.01 -0.04
N PRO A 13 3.14 13.60 -0.96
CA PRO A 13 3.73 12.26 -0.95
C PRO A 13 4.35 11.92 0.40
N ASP A 14 4.47 10.62 0.70
CA ASP A 14 5.18 10.18 1.89
C ASP A 14 6.65 10.62 1.87
N ARG A 15 7.22 10.72 3.08
CA ARG A 15 8.63 11.13 3.28
C ARG A 15 9.61 10.08 2.76
N GLU A 16 9.30 8.81 3.00
CA GLU A 16 10.13 7.66 2.61
C GLU A 16 9.29 6.59 1.90
N PRO A 17 8.73 6.91 0.72
CA PRO A 17 7.87 5.99 0.01
C PRO A 17 8.70 4.85 -0.58
N LEU A 18 8.08 3.69 -0.70
CA LEU A 18 8.67 2.58 -1.44
C LEU A 18 8.85 3.00 -2.90
N THR A 19 10.05 2.82 -3.42
CA THR A 19 10.38 3.04 -4.84
C THR A 19 10.29 1.76 -5.67
N LYS A 20 10.28 0.60 -5.00
CA LYS A 20 10.19 -0.72 -5.61
C LYS A 20 9.36 -1.64 -4.74
N ALA A 21 8.52 -2.45 -5.38
CA ALA A 21 7.72 -3.45 -4.70
C ALA A 21 8.65 -4.56 -4.17
N PRO A 22 8.53 -4.96 -2.89
CA PRO A 22 9.10 -6.21 -2.43
C PRO A 22 8.46 -7.38 -3.18
N THR A 23 9.19 -8.48 -3.27
CA THR A 23 8.64 -9.74 -3.75
C THR A 23 7.50 -10.17 -2.84
N ALA A 24 6.35 -10.54 -3.44
CA ALA A 24 5.22 -11.07 -2.68
C ALA A 24 5.67 -12.28 -1.82
N PRO A 25 5.30 -12.35 -0.53
CA PRO A 25 5.71 -13.42 0.36
C PRO A 25 5.43 -14.82 -0.22
N LYS A 26 6.36 -15.76 -0.01
CA LYS A 26 6.28 -17.10 -0.63
C LYS A 26 5.05 -17.89 -0.19
N TRP A 27 4.60 -17.70 1.05
CA TRP A 27 3.46 -18.39 1.64
C TRP A 27 2.09 -17.88 1.16
N MET A 28 2.01 -16.76 0.41
CA MET A 28 0.74 -16.28 -0.14
C MET A 28 0.15 -17.26 -1.15
N THR A 29 -1.18 -17.41 -1.11
CA THR A 29 -1.95 -18.16 -2.13
C THR A 29 -1.91 -17.47 -3.49
N ALA A 30 -2.37 -18.15 -4.54
CA ALA A 30 -2.32 -17.62 -5.90
C ALA A 30 -3.09 -16.30 -6.03
N ASP A 31 -4.31 -16.24 -5.48
CA ASP A 31 -5.16 -15.06 -5.52
C ASP A 31 -4.62 -13.90 -4.68
N ALA A 32 -4.09 -14.18 -3.49
CA ALA A 32 -3.43 -13.16 -2.66
C ALA A 32 -2.21 -12.57 -3.39
N ARG A 33 -1.43 -13.41 -4.08
CA ARG A 33 -0.27 -12.96 -4.86
C ARG A 33 -0.67 -12.17 -6.11
N ALA A 34 -1.77 -12.53 -6.74
CA ALA A 34 -2.33 -11.77 -7.86
C ALA A 34 -2.75 -10.37 -7.41
N GLU A 35 -3.40 -10.27 -6.24
CA GLU A 35 -3.80 -9.00 -5.65
C GLU A 35 -2.59 -8.13 -5.29
N TRP A 36 -1.56 -8.70 -4.67
CA TRP A 36 -0.29 -7.98 -4.41
C TRP A 36 0.29 -7.36 -5.68
N LYS A 37 0.37 -8.14 -6.77
CA LYS A 37 0.88 -7.66 -8.06
C LYS A 37 0.01 -6.58 -8.68
N ARG A 38 -1.30 -6.60 -8.42
CA ARG A 38 -2.28 -5.64 -8.93
C ARG A 38 -2.15 -4.26 -8.28
N ILE A 39 -2.03 -4.22 -6.94
CA ILE A 39 -2.09 -2.95 -6.20
C ILE A 39 -0.73 -2.27 -6.04
N MET A 40 0.35 -3.04 -5.86
CA MET A 40 1.66 -2.48 -5.50
C MET A 40 2.22 -1.46 -6.50
N PRO A 41 2.13 -1.66 -7.83
CA PRO A 41 2.63 -0.67 -8.78
C PRO A 41 1.95 0.69 -8.63
N ARG A 42 0.64 0.70 -8.35
CA ARG A 42 -0.11 1.95 -8.18
C ARG A 42 0.24 2.66 -6.88
N LEU A 43 0.33 1.92 -5.78
CA LEU A 43 0.70 2.49 -4.47
C LEU A 43 2.10 3.13 -4.49
N ILE A 44 3.03 2.51 -5.23
CA ILE A 44 4.38 3.05 -5.45
C ILE A 44 4.36 4.29 -6.33
N ALA A 45 3.60 4.27 -7.44
CA ALA A 45 3.48 5.42 -8.34
C ALA A 45 2.90 6.65 -7.63
N ASP A 46 1.91 6.43 -6.76
CA ASP A 46 1.26 7.48 -5.98
C ASP A 46 2.14 7.94 -4.79
N ARG A 47 3.20 7.20 -4.44
CA ARG A 47 4.12 7.47 -3.32
C ARG A 47 3.41 7.62 -1.96
N ILE A 48 2.46 6.73 -1.71
CA ILE A 48 1.60 6.73 -0.50
C ILE A 48 1.81 5.51 0.41
N ILE A 49 2.87 4.74 0.17
CA ILE A 49 3.16 3.53 0.92
C ILE A 49 4.62 3.50 1.34
N THR A 50 4.87 3.15 2.60
CA THR A 50 6.18 2.99 3.20
C THR A 50 6.42 1.54 3.63
N LYS A 51 7.60 1.24 4.18
CA LYS A 51 7.89 -0.08 4.76
C LYS A 51 6.96 -0.44 5.94
N ALA A 52 6.50 0.56 6.69
CA ALA A 52 5.64 0.34 7.86
C ALA A 52 4.25 -0.21 7.48
N ASP A 53 3.81 0.08 6.25
CA ASP A 53 2.49 -0.29 5.76
C ASP A 53 2.43 -1.72 5.19
N LEU A 54 3.58 -2.36 4.96
CA LEU A 54 3.66 -3.65 4.26
C LEU A 54 2.85 -4.74 4.96
N THR A 55 2.88 -4.82 6.28
CA THR A 55 2.06 -5.80 7.03
C THR A 55 0.56 -5.58 6.79
N GLY A 56 0.12 -4.33 6.70
CA GLY A 56 -1.28 -4.00 6.37
C GLY A 56 -1.64 -4.45 4.96
N VAL A 57 -0.76 -4.21 3.99
CA VAL A 57 -0.95 -4.64 2.60
C VAL A 57 -0.95 -6.17 2.46
N GLU A 58 -0.07 -6.86 3.19
CA GLU A 58 -0.06 -8.32 3.24
C GLU A 58 -1.40 -8.87 3.75
N ASN A 59 -1.91 -8.33 4.86
CA ASN A 59 -3.20 -8.73 5.42
C ASN A 59 -4.36 -8.51 4.45
N TYR A 60 -4.37 -7.36 3.74
CA TYR A 60 -5.37 -7.09 2.71
C TYR A 60 -5.32 -8.10 1.56
N CYS A 61 -4.11 -8.42 1.08
CA CYS A 61 -3.93 -9.40 0.01
C CYS A 61 -4.39 -10.79 0.44
N VAL A 62 -4.06 -11.22 1.67
CA VAL A 62 -4.48 -12.50 2.24
C VAL A 62 -6.00 -12.58 2.38
N ALA A 63 -6.63 -11.54 2.91
CA ALA A 63 -8.08 -11.48 3.04
C ALA A 63 -8.77 -11.54 1.67
N THR A 64 -8.22 -10.83 0.68
CA THR A 64 -8.73 -10.87 -0.69
C THR A 64 -8.59 -12.25 -1.32
N GLY A 65 -7.45 -12.92 -1.12
CA GLY A 65 -7.24 -14.29 -1.56
C GLY A 65 -8.26 -15.23 -0.94
N ARG A 66 -8.49 -15.12 0.37
CA ARG A 66 -9.42 -15.99 1.11
C ARG A 66 -10.88 -15.88 0.64
N VAL A 67 -11.30 -14.72 0.13
CA VAL A 67 -12.65 -14.51 -0.40
C VAL A 67 -12.80 -15.01 -1.84
N ARG A 68 -11.69 -15.12 -2.58
CA ARG A 68 -11.67 -15.52 -3.99
C ARG A 68 -11.38 -17.01 -4.20
N GLU A 69 -10.84 -17.68 -3.19
CA GLU A 69 -10.74 -19.15 -3.06
C GLU A 69 -12.11 -19.83 -3.15
#